data_AF-A0A933ENM5-F1
#
_entry.id   AF-A0A933ENM5-F1
#
_cell.length_a   1.000
_cell.length_b   1.000
_cell.length_c   1.000
_cell.angle_alpha   90.00
_cell.angle_beta   90.00
_cell.angle_gamma   90.00
#
_symmetry.space_group_name_H-M   'P 1'
#
loop_
_entity.id
_entity.type
_entity.pdbx_description
1 polymer ?
#
loop_
_entity_poly.entity_id
_entity_poly.type
_entity_poly.pdbx_seq_one_letter_code
_entity_poly.pdbx_strand_id
1 'polypeptide(L)'
;MDASLSGTPEAERDRHGWNSFENYIEIHERRLAEHPFVDKSRPHTITFSVSEPDGIVVVTGRVYCHHGVVVDVEKYLDLEYRQGGRRFVRAYSYAYNAYFKGKHNILRYDNNHDFEQYHCHRLDLASGRQIGDPIPLTRQQFPHLSEVLDELERMLQSSEG
;
A
#
# COMPACT_ATOMS: atom_id res chain seq x y z
N MET A 1 -26.69 38.19 -21.67
CA MET A 1 -25.94 37.04 -22.20
C MET A 1 -24.79 36.83 -21.24
N ASP A 2 -24.99 35.95 -20.26
CA ASP A 2 -24.03 35.68 -19.19
C ASP A 2 -23.59 34.23 -19.37
N ALA A 3 -22.37 34.03 -19.85
CA ALA A 3 -21.79 32.71 -20.05
C ALA A 3 -20.98 32.38 -18.80
N SER A 4 -21.62 31.68 -17.86
CA SER A 4 -20.96 31.08 -16.71
C SER A 4 -19.94 30.04 -17.19
N LEU A 5 -18.67 30.29 -16.91
CA LEU A 5 -17.60 29.31 -17.01
C LEU A 5 -17.81 28.25 -15.92
N SER A 6 -18.46 27.14 -16.26
CA SER A 6 -18.43 25.94 -15.43
C SER A 6 -17.07 25.26 -15.62
N GLY A 7 -16.13 25.56 -14.72
CA GLY A 7 -14.93 24.76 -14.57
C GLY A 7 -15.33 23.32 -14.26
N THR A 8 -14.95 22.39 -15.12
CA THR A 8 -14.98 20.96 -14.82
C THR A 8 -14.17 20.70 -13.55
N PRO A 9 -14.66 19.87 -12.59
CA PRO A 9 -13.84 19.46 -11.46
C PRO A 9 -12.55 18.83 -12.00
N GLU A 10 -11.39 19.25 -11.48
CA GLU A 10 -10.12 18.59 -11.77
C GLU A 10 -10.33 17.09 -11.51
N ALA A 11 -10.17 16.26 -12.54
CA ALA A 11 -10.17 14.81 -12.37
C ALA A 11 -9.10 14.49 -11.32
N GLU A 12 -9.54 13.92 -10.19
CA GLU A 12 -8.67 13.59 -9.07
C GLU A 12 -7.53 12.71 -9.57
N ARG A 13 -6.29 13.23 -9.51
CA ARG A 13 -5.11 12.59 -10.08
C ARG A 13 -4.94 11.20 -9.47
N ASP A 14 -4.89 10.16 -10.30
CA ASP A 14 -4.70 8.77 -9.86
C ASP A 14 -3.47 8.65 -8.96
N ARG A 15 -3.71 8.39 -7.66
CA ARG A 15 -2.69 8.28 -6.62
C ARG A 15 -1.72 7.12 -6.87
N HIS A 16 -2.15 6.12 -7.63
CA HIS A 16 -1.36 4.94 -8.01
C HIS A 16 -0.94 4.98 -9.48
N GLY A 17 -1.09 6.15 -10.12
CA GLY A 17 -0.74 6.42 -11.50
C GLY A 17 0.77 6.39 -11.75
N TRP A 18 1.15 6.70 -13.00
CA TRP A 18 2.55 6.68 -13.42
C TRP A 18 3.44 7.62 -12.60
N ASN A 19 4.53 7.07 -12.06
CA ASN A 19 5.61 7.78 -11.39
C ASN A 19 6.97 7.31 -11.93
N SER A 20 8.02 8.12 -11.85
CA SER A 20 9.35 7.61 -12.19
C SER A 20 9.77 6.55 -11.17
N PHE A 21 10.39 5.47 -11.63
CA PHE A 21 10.72 4.34 -10.77
C PHE A 21 11.67 4.73 -9.63
N GLU A 22 12.63 5.61 -9.92
CA GLU A 22 13.58 6.12 -8.93
C GLU A 22 12.88 6.93 -7.83
N ASN A 23 11.91 7.77 -8.20
CA ASN A 23 11.13 8.55 -7.24
C ASN A 23 10.17 7.67 -6.44
N TYR A 24 9.63 6.62 -7.07
CA TYR A 24 8.79 5.63 -6.37
C TYR A 24 9.58 4.92 -5.27
N ILE A 25 10.81 4.46 -5.56
CA ILE A 25 11.70 3.86 -4.56
C ILE A 25 12.06 4.89 -3.47
N GLU A 26 12.48 6.09 -3.84
CA GLU A 26 12.89 7.14 -2.89
C GLU A 26 11.76 7.47 -1.89
N ILE A 27 10.54 7.68 -2.40
CA ILE A 27 9.37 7.93 -1.55
C ILE A 27 9.11 6.73 -0.64
N HIS A 28 9.18 5.50 -1.16
CA HIS A 28 8.92 4.29 -0.39
C HIS A 28 9.92 4.14 0.77
N GLU A 29 11.21 4.22 0.47
CA GLU A 29 12.29 4.11 1.46
C GLU A 29 12.21 5.22 2.50
N ARG A 30 12.02 6.48 2.07
CA ARG A 30 11.88 7.61 2.99
C ARG A 30 10.70 7.43 3.93
N ARG A 31 9.53 7.02 3.41
CA ARG A 31 8.33 6.82 4.23
C ARG A 31 8.57 5.74 5.28
N LEU A 32 9.20 4.62 4.95
CA LEU A 32 9.52 3.58 5.92
C LEU A 32 10.56 4.03 6.96
N ALA A 33 11.60 4.76 6.55
CA ALA A 33 12.64 5.25 7.45
C ALA A 33 12.12 6.29 8.46
N GLU A 34 11.16 7.11 8.03
CA GLU A 34 10.60 8.20 8.84
C GLU A 34 9.41 7.74 9.71
N HIS A 35 8.69 6.69 9.33
CA HIS A 35 7.44 6.30 10.01
C HIS A 35 7.66 5.92 11.49
N PRO A 36 6.92 6.51 12.44
CA PRO A 36 7.11 6.26 13.88
C PRO A 36 6.74 4.83 14.29
N PHE A 37 5.73 4.23 13.66
CA PHE A 37 5.30 2.86 13.93
C PHE A 37 6.30 1.76 13.48
N VAL A 38 7.26 2.08 12.60
CA VAL A 38 8.23 1.10 12.09
C VAL A 38 9.35 0.87 13.10
N ASP A 39 9.65 -0.40 13.41
CA ASP A 39 10.72 -0.78 14.34
C ASP A 39 12.09 -0.65 13.66
N LYS A 40 12.73 0.51 13.84
CA LYS A 40 14.04 0.83 13.24
C LYS A 40 15.19 -0.05 13.77
N SER A 41 14.99 -0.82 14.83
CA SER A 41 15.98 -1.79 15.30
C SER A 41 16.03 -3.05 14.44
N ARG A 42 15.03 -3.25 13.57
CA ARG A 42 14.93 -4.41 12.66
C ARG A 42 14.77 -3.92 11.22
N PRO A 43 15.73 -4.23 10.32
CA PRO A 43 15.59 -3.83 8.93
C PRO A 43 14.38 -4.53 8.29
N HIS A 44 13.61 -3.79 7.49
CA HIS A 44 12.61 -4.39 6.60
C HIS A 44 13.30 -5.22 5.51
N THR A 45 12.56 -6.14 4.89
CA THR A 45 13.07 -7.02 3.82
C THR A 45 12.46 -6.71 2.47
N ILE A 46 11.95 -5.49 2.27
CA ILE A 46 11.36 -5.05 1.01
C ILE A 46 12.41 -5.09 -0.11
N THR A 47 12.05 -5.75 -1.22
CA THR A 47 12.86 -5.84 -2.43
C THR A 47 12.05 -5.38 -3.63
N PHE A 48 12.72 -4.77 -4.61
CA PHE A 48 12.15 -4.38 -5.89
C PHE A 48 12.77 -5.25 -6.99
N SER A 49 12.00 -6.21 -7.49
CA SER A 49 12.44 -7.13 -8.54
C SER A 49 11.88 -6.69 -9.88
N VAL A 50 12.77 -6.38 -10.82
CA VAL A 50 12.41 -5.95 -12.17
C VAL A 50 12.39 -7.16 -13.10
N SER A 51 11.27 -7.40 -13.78
CA SER A 51 11.22 -8.30 -14.94
C SER A 51 11.04 -7.45 -16.20
N GLU A 52 12.14 -7.17 -16.90
CA GLU A 52 12.08 -6.45 -18.18
C GLU A 52 11.29 -7.19 -19.27
N PRO A 53 11.41 -8.52 -19.44
CA PRO A 53 10.65 -9.25 -20.44
C PRO A 53 9.13 -9.15 -20.26
N ASP A 54 8.69 -9.10 -19.00
CA ASP A 54 7.27 -9.04 -18.65
C ASP A 54 6.76 -7.59 -18.50
N GLY A 55 7.67 -6.61 -18.53
CA GLY A 55 7.32 -5.20 -18.34
C GLY A 55 6.72 -4.94 -16.95
N ILE A 56 7.23 -5.59 -15.91
CA ILE A 56 6.72 -5.43 -14.54
C ILE A 56 7.82 -5.21 -13.51
N VAL A 57 7.44 -4.57 -12.40
CA VAL A 57 8.21 -4.57 -11.15
C VAL A 57 7.38 -5.21 -10.06
N VAL A 58 7.96 -6.16 -9.34
CA VAL A 58 7.36 -6.79 -8.18
C VAL A 58 8.02 -6.23 -6.93
N VAL A 59 7.20 -5.76 -5.97
CA VAL A 59 7.66 -5.30 -4.66
C VAL A 59 7.22 -6.31 -3.62
N THR A 60 8.16 -6.96 -2.95
CA THR A 60 7.84 -7.99 -1.95
C THR A 60 8.68 -7.81 -0.70
N GLY A 61 8.13 -8.15 0.46
CA GLY A 61 8.92 -8.30 1.68
C GLY A 61 8.12 -8.02 2.93
N ARG A 62 8.82 -7.75 4.03
CA ARG A 62 8.21 -7.53 5.34
C ARG A 62 8.65 -6.21 5.93
N VAL A 63 7.71 -5.50 6.54
CA VAL A 63 7.99 -4.36 7.43
C VAL A 63 7.75 -4.82 8.86
N TYR A 64 8.73 -4.59 9.73
CA TYR A 64 8.63 -4.88 11.16
C TYR A 64 8.23 -3.60 11.89
N CYS A 65 7.19 -3.69 12.72
CA CYS A 65 6.61 -2.56 13.42
C CYS A 65 6.67 -2.77 14.94
N HIS A 66 6.39 -1.70 15.68
CA HIS A 66 6.22 -1.77 17.13
C HIS A 66 5.03 -2.67 17.52
N HIS A 67 4.93 -3.00 18.82
CA HIS A 67 3.91 -3.89 19.39
C HIS A 67 3.90 -5.32 18.79
N GLY A 68 5.03 -5.74 18.18
CA GLY A 68 5.17 -7.06 17.59
C GLY A 68 4.36 -7.27 16.30
N VAL A 69 3.96 -6.18 15.63
CA VAL A 69 3.26 -6.22 14.34
C VAL A 69 4.25 -6.42 13.20
N VAL A 70 3.85 -7.22 12.22
CA VAL A 70 4.54 -7.42 10.95
C VAL A 70 3.56 -7.15 9.82
N VAL A 71 4.01 -6.45 8.78
CA VAL A 71 3.26 -6.23 7.56
C VAL A 71 3.96 -6.95 6.41
N ASP A 72 3.35 -8.00 5.89
CA ASP A 72 3.76 -8.59 4.62
C ASP A 72 3.26 -7.69 3.48
N VAL A 73 4.17 -7.37 2.56
CA VAL A 73 3.94 -6.50 1.41
C VAL A 73 4.16 -7.30 0.14
N GLU A 74 3.19 -7.26 -0.75
CA GLU A 74 3.29 -7.72 -2.13
C GLU A 74 2.66 -6.65 -3.03
N LYS A 75 3.34 -6.22 -4.10
CA LYS A 75 2.79 -5.30 -5.10
C LYS A 75 3.27 -5.67 -6.48
N TYR A 76 2.41 -5.42 -7.45
CA TYR A 76 2.75 -5.49 -8.87
C TYR A 76 2.56 -4.13 -9.52
N LEU A 77 3.59 -3.76 -10.28
CA LEU A 77 3.70 -2.48 -10.97
C LEU A 77 3.89 -2.76 -12.46
N ASP A 78 3.16 -2.05 -13.32
CA ASP A 78 3.53 -1.94 -14.73
C ASP A 78 4.86 -1.17 -14.83
N LEU A 79 5.71 -1.54 -15.79
CA LEU A 79 6.96 -0.86 -16.12
C LEU A 79 6.91 -0.34 -17.55
N GLU A 80 7.17 0.95 -17.71
CA GLU A 80 7.27 1.63 -19.01
C GLU A 80 8.62 2.36 -19.14
N TYR A 81 9.26 2.27 -20.30
CA TYR A 81 10.42 3.10 -20.63
C TYR A 81 9.96 4.30 -21.46
N ARG A 82 10.23 5.51 -20.95
CA ARG A 82 9.96 6.77 -21.65
C ARG A 82 11.24 7.34 -22.27
N GLN A 83 11.09 8.47 -22.97
CA GLN A 83 12.18 9.16 -23.66
C GLN A 83 13.44 9.27 -22.79
N GLY A 84 14.59 8.90 -23.36
CA GLY A 84 15.86 8.86 -22.65
C GLY A 84 16.08 7.60 -21.79
N GLY A 85 15.30 6.54 -21.98
CA GLY A 85 15.44 5.27 -21.25
C GLY A 85 14.98 5.35 -19.79
N ARG A 86 14.23 6.39 -19.43
CA ARG A 86 13.74 6.60 -18.06
C ARG A 86 12.62 5.62 -17.75
N ARG A 87 12.71 4.95 -16.61
CA ARG A 87 11.72 3.97 -16.14
C ARG A 87 10.58 4.67 -15.40
N PHE A 88 9.36 4.29 -15.74
CA PHE A 88 8.14 4.72 -15.08
C PHE A 88 7.38 3.49 -14.61
N VAL A 89 6.74 3.60 -13.46
CA VAL A 89 5.96 2.53 -12.85
C VAL A 89 4.56 2.99 -12.47
N ARG A 90 3.59 2.09 -12.53
CA ARG A 90 2.20 2.32 -12.10
C ARG A 90 1.70 1.09 -11.35
N ALA A 91 1.13 1.28 -10.16
CA ALA A 91 0.62 0.15 -9.37
C ALA A 91 -0.77 -0.29 -9.85
N TYR A 92 -0.92 -1.59 -10.05
CA TYR A 92 -2.20 -2.20 -10.44
C TYR A 92 -2.66 -3.30 -9.48
N SER A 93 -1.75 -3.99 -8.78
CA SER A 93 -2.10 -5.01 -7.80
C SER A 93 -1.26 -4.89 -6.52
N TYR A 94 -1.85 -5.32 -5.40
CA TYR A 94 -1.20 -5.34 -4.10
C TYR A 94 -1.86 -6.30 -3.10
N ALA A 95 -1.08 -6.65 -2.08
CA ALA A 95 -1.53 -7.18 -0.81
C ALA A 95 -0.68 -6.58 0.33
N TYR A 96 -1.34 -5.98 1.31
CA TYR A 96 -0.77 -5.61 2.59
C TYR A 96 -1.45 -6.47 3.66
N ASN A 97 -0.72 -7.43 4.23
CA ASN A 97 -1.24 -8.30 5.29
C ASN A 97 -0.52 -8.01 6.60
N ALA A 98 -1.22 -7.37 7.53
CA ALA A 98 -0.71 -7.06 8.85
C ALA A 98 -1.13 -8.12 9.87
N TYR A 99 -0.20 -8.56 10.72
CA TYR A 99 -0.44 -9.59 11.72
C TYR A 99 0.46 -9.41 12.94
N PHE A 100 0.03 -9.95 14.08
CA PHE A 100 0.90 -10.08 15.25
C PHE A 100 1.85 -11.26 15.04
N LYS A 101 3.15 -11.06 15.24
CA LYS A 101 4.17 -12.10 15.03
C LYS A 101 3.83 -13.38 15.81
N GLY A 102 3.65 -14.49 15.09
CA GLY A 102 3.32 -15.80 15.67
C GLY A 102 1.86 -15.95 16.13
N LYS A 103 0.98 -15.04 15.73
CA LYS A 103 -0.45 -15.06 16.07
C LYS A 103 -1.30 -14.87 14.80
N HIS A 104 -2.36 -14.06 14.88
CA HIS A 104 -3.36 -13.85 13.86
C HIS A 104 -3.21 -12.52 13.11
N ASN A 105 -3.93 -12.43 11.98
CA ASN A 105 -4.04 -11.23 11.16
C ASN A 105 -4.87 -10.14 11.87
N ILE A 106 -4.51 -8.90 11.61
CA ILE A 106 -5.10 -7.69 12.20
C ILE A 106 -5.88 -6.90 11.15
N LEU A 107 -5.27 -6.74 9.98
CA LEU A 107 -5.77 -5.91 8.90
C LEU A 107 -5.19 -6.45 7.60
N ARG A 108 -6.02 -6.55 6.57
CA ARG A 108 -5.53 -6.91 5.24
C ARG A 108 -6.19 -6.07 4.19
N TYR A 109 -5.38 -5.43 3.35
CA TYR A 109 -5.85 -4.81 2.13
C TYR A 109 -5.31 -5.59 0.95
N ASP A 110 -6.16 -5.94 -0.01
CA ASP A 110 -5.68 -6.54 -1.26
C ASP A 110 -6.65 -6.37 -2.43
N ASN A 111 -6.12 -6.62 -3.62
CA ASN A 111 -6.88 -6.87 -4.84
C ASN A 111 -6.24 -8.02 -5.65
N ASN A 112 -5.44 -8.88 -4.99
CA ASN A 112 -4.61 -9.87 -5.71
C ASN A 112 -5.44 -11.05 -6.26
N HIS A 113 -6.69 -11.21 -5.81
CA HIS A 113 -7.62 -12.22 -6.31
C HIS A 113 -8.41 -11.77 -7.54
N ASP A 114 -8.65 -10.47 -7.67
CA ASP A 114 -9.24 -9.82 -8.84
C ASP A 114 -8.77 -8.37 -8.86
N PHE A 115 -7.99 -8.00 -9.88
CA PHE A 115 -7.28 -6.72 -9.95
C PHE A 115 -8.22 -5.50 -9.98
N GLU A 116 -9.49 -5.70 -10.31
CA GLU A 116 -10.52 -4.65 -10.30
C GLU A 116 -11.28 -4.58 -8.95
N GLN A 117 -11.11 -5.56 -8.05
CA GLN A 117 -11.80 -5.63 -6.77
C GLN A 117 -10.87 -5.35 -5.59
N TYR A 118 -10.70 -4.05 -5.30
CA TYR A 118 -10.00 -3.58 -4.12
C TYR A 118 -10.84 -3.83 -2.87
N HIS A 119 -10.23 -4.38 -1.82
CA HIS A 119 -10.97 -4.64 -0.59
C HIS A 119 -10.11 -4.57 0.68
N CYS A 120 -10.78 -4.34 1.81
CA CYS A 120 -10.22 -4.32 3.16
C CYS A 120 -10.90 -5.37 4.04
N HIS A 121 -10.09 -6.26 4.59
CA HIS A 121 -10.49 -7.19 5.66
C HIS A 121 -10.11 -6.56 7.00
N ARG A 122 -11.12 -6.27 7.81
CA ARG A 122 -10.93 -5.87 9.21
C ARG A 122 -11.04 -7.09 10.11
N LEU A 123 -10.08 -7.25 11.02
CA LEU A 123 -10.07 -8.36 11.95
C LEU A 123 -10.07 -7.87 13.39
N ASP A 124 -10.76 -8.60 14.25
CA ASP A 124 -10.77 -8.37 15.69
C ASP A 124 -9.37 -8.58 16.27
N LEU A 125 -8.85 -7.58 16.98
CA LEU A 125 -7.48 -7.58 17.48
C LEU A 125 -7.22 -8.68 18.50
N ALA A 126 -8.24 -9.10 19.26
CA ALA A 126 -8.10 -10.13 20.28
C ALA A 126 -8.14 -11.55 19.69
N SER A 127 -9.06 -11.80 18.77
CA SER A 127 -9.38 -13.15 18.26
C SER A 127 -8.90 -13.42 16.84
N GLY A 128 -8.57 -12.39 16.07
CA GLY A 128 -8.23 -12.51 14.64
C GLY A 128 -9.41 -12.88 13.75
N ARG A 129 -10.64 -12.82 14.28
CA ARG A 129 -11.84 -13.10 13.50
C ARG A 129 -12.18 -11.91 12.63
N GLN A 130 -12.60 -12.18 11.40
CA GLN A 130 -13.07 -11.14 10.51
C GLN A 130 -14.31 -10.43 11.10
N ILE A 131 -14.30 -9.11 11.05
CA ILE A 131 -15.41 -8.26 11.48
C ILE A 131 -16.25 -7.92 10.25
N GLY A 132 -17.39 -8.59 10.10
CA GLY A 132 -18.28 -8.41 8.96
C GLY A 132 -17.68 -8.89 7.64
N ASP A 133 -18.29 -8.48 6.53
CA ASP A 133 -17.79 -8.79 5.17
C ASP A 133 -16.61 -7.88 4.79
N PRO A 134 -15.76 -8.29 3.83
CA PRO A 134 -14.69 -7.43 3.32
C PRO A 134 -15.29 -6.14 2.75
N ILE A 135 -14.69 -5.01 3.12
CA ILE A 135 -15.16 -3.69 2.69
C ILE A 135 -14.65 -3.46 1.26
N PRO A 136 -15.52 -3.30 0.25
CA PRO A 136 -15.09 -2.96 -1.10
C PRO A 136 -14.53 -1.53 -1.13
N LEU A 137 -13.47 -1.35 -1.91
CA LEU A 137 -12.79 -0.08 -2.10
C LEU A 137 -12.76 0.26 -3.59
N THR A 138 -12.52 1.53 -3.88
CA THR A 138 -12.17 2.02 -5.21
C THR A 138 -10.66 2.18 -5.34
N ARG A 139 -10.16 2.35 -6.57
CA ARG A 139 -8.76 2.67 -6.85
C ARG A 139 -8.24 3.91 -6.11
N GLN A 140 -9.11 4.89 -5.82
CA GLN A 140 -8.71 6.10 -5.07
C GLN A 140 -8.67 5.88 -3.55
N GLN A 141 -9.45 4.92 -3.06
CA GLN A 141 -9.47 4.51 -1.66
C GLN A 141 -8.42 3.45 -1.33
N PHE A 142 -7.75 2.90 -2.34
CA PHE A 142 -6.60 2.02 -2.18
C PHE A 142 -5.49 2.77 -1.42
N PRO A 143 -5.11 2.32 -0.20
CA PRO A 143 -4.09 3.02 0.59
C PRO A 143 -2.68 2.80 0.04
N HIS A 144 -1.80 3.78 0.23
CA HIS A 144 -0.36 3.54 0.25
C HIS A 144 0.05 2.81 1.53
N LEU A 145 1.20 2.16 1.50
CA LEU A 145 1.73 1.44 2.67
C LEU A 145 1.82 2.33 3.93
N SER A 146 2.19 3.60 3.80
CA SER A 146 2.23 4.53 4.95
C SER A 146 0.86 4.73 5.58
N GLU A 147 -0.21 4.79 4.79
CA GLU A 147 -1.57 4.95 5.34
C GLU A 147 -2.03 3.68 6.08
N VAL A 148 -1.60 2.51 5.63
CA VAL A 148 -1.82 1.25 6.34
C VAL A 148 -1.08 1.25 7.68
N LEU A 149 0.17 1.72 7.71
CA LEU A 149 0.95 1.85 8.93
C LEU A 149 0.33 2.85 9.91
N ASP A 150 -0.17 3.99 9.41
CA ASP A 150 -0.91 4.98 10.20
C ASP A 150 -2.20 4.39 10.79
N GLU A 151 -2.94 3.56 10.03
CA GLU A 151 -4.15 2.90 10.53
C GLU A 151 -3.84 1.86 11.61
N LEU A 152 -2.81 1.05 11.41
CA LEU A 152 -2.36 0.06 12.39
C LEU A 152 -1.94 0.72 13.72
N GLU A 153 -1.20 1.83 13.64
CA GLU A 153 -0.81 2.59 14.83
C GLU A 153 -2.04 3.09 15.60
N ARG A 154 -3.02 3.69 14.91
CA ARG A 154 -4.27 4.16 15.54
C ARG A 154 -5.10 3.02 16.15
N MET A 155 -5.21 1.89 15.45
CA MET A 155 -5.96 0.72 15.93
C MET A 155 -5.40 0.21 17.26
N LEU A 156 -4.06 0.17 17.39
CA LEU A 156 -3.41 -0.32 18.60
C LEU A 156 -3.51 0.67 19.76
N GLN A 157 -3.32 1.97 19.49
CA GLN A 157 -3.48 3.02 20.51
C GLN A 157 -4.91 3.05 21.07
N SER A 158 -5.92 2.76 20.25
CA SER A 158 -7.32 2.74 20.68
C SER A 158 -7.71 1.47 21.45
N SER A 159 -6.85 0.44 21.44
CA SER A 159 -7.08 -0.82 22.17
C SER A 159 -6.45 -0.85 23.56
N GLU A 160 -5.60 0.14 23.88
CA GLU A 160 -4.92 0.28 25.17
C GLU A 160 -5.67 1.20 26.16
N GLY A 161 -6.83 1.75 25.78
CA GLY A 161 -7.70 2.58 26.62
C GLY A 161 -9.05 1.93 26.92
#